data_AF-A0A8T5Q4N9-F1
#
_entry.id   AF-A0A8T5Q4N9-F1
#
_cell.length_a   1.000
_cell.length_b   1.000
_cell.length_c   1.000
_cell.angle_alpha   90.00
_cell.angle_beta   90.00
_cell.angle_gamma   90.00
#
_symmetry.space_group_name_H-M   'P 1'
#
loop_
_entity.id
_entity.type
_entity.pdbx_description
1 polymer ?
#
loop_
_entity_poly.entity_id
_entity_poly.type
_entity_poly.pdbx_seq_one_letter_code
_entity_poly.pdbx_strand_id
1 'polypeptide(L)'
;MTVSEIIAVIFAVIILVKIVVLMAVKPKKIIKFADKMIAKPVYNSIAFLVIIAVLGWLLLKELSIVQIMAASLFGIFVYALALVQYPKQLDRVYKVILKNQKKMWLSWLVWLVLAVWVLKTVFFCTGA
;
A
#
# COMPACT_ATOMS: atom_id res chain seq x y z
N MET A 1 -21.79 -11.98 -2.47
CA MET A 1 -20.50 -11.29 -2.66
C MET A 1 -19.60 -11.65 -1.51
N THR A 2 -18.41 -12.18 -1.78
CA THR A 2 -17.39 -12.42 -0.76
C THR A 2 -16.80 -11.10 -0.26
N VAL A 3 -16.11 -11.13 0.87
CA VAL A 3 -15.44 -9.94 1.43
C VAL A 3 -14.36 -9.44 0.46
N SER A 4 -13.62 -10.35 -0.17
CA SER A 4 -12.64 -10.05 -1.21
C SER A 4 -13.25 -9.37 -2.44
N GLU A 5 -14.43 -9.81 -2.90
CA GLU A 5 -15.15 -9.17 -4.00
C GLU A 5 -15.60 -7.75 -3.64
N ILE A 6 -16.10 -7.53 -2.42
CA ILE A 6 -16.51 -6.20 -1.96
C ILE A 6 -15.30 -5.26 -1.93
N ILE A 7 -14.16 -5.71 -1.39
CA ILE A 7 -12.92 -4.93 -1.36
C ILE A 7 -12.45 -4.61 -2.78
N ALA A 8 -12.50 -5.58 -3.70
CA ALA A 8 -12.13 -5.40 -5.09
C ALA A 8 -13.04 -4.36 -5.79
N VAL A 9 -14.35 -4.42 -5.58
CA VAL A 9 -15.30 -3.43 -6.13
C VAL A 9 -15.03 -2.04 -5.58
N ILE A 10 -14.84 -1.89 -4.26
CA ILE A 10 -14.50 -0.60 -3.64
C ILE A 10 -13.21 -0.05 -4.26
N PHE A 11 -12.18 -0.89 -4.40
CA PHE A 11 -10.91 -0.49 -4.98
C PHE A 11 -11.05 -0.07 -6.46
N ALA A 12 -11.82 -0.82 -7.26
CA ALA A 12 -12.11 -0.49 -8.64
C ALA A 12 -12.85 0.85 -8.77
N VAL A 13 -13.88 1.07 -7.95
CA VAL A 13 -14.61 2.35 -7.91
C VAL A 13 -13.67 3.50 -7.55
N ILE A 14 -12.79 3.34 -6.56
CA ILE A 14 -11.80 4.37 -6.20
C ILE A 14 -10.87 4.70 -7.37
N ILE A 15 -10.40 3.70 -8.12
CA ILE A 15 -9.55 3.92 -9.29
C ILE A 15 -10.29 4.72 -10.37
N LEU A 16 -11.53 4.33 -10.68
CA LEU A 16 -12.33 5.03 -11.68
C LEU A 16 -12.60 6.47 -11.26
N VAL A 17 -13.01 6.69 -10.00
CA VAL A 17 -13.21 8.03 -9.44
C VAL A 17 -11.91 8.83 -9.50
N LYS A 18 -10.76 8.24 -9.14
CA LYS A 18 -9.45 8.90 -9.21
C LYS A 18 -9.13 9.38 -10.62
N ILE A 19 -9.36 8.56 -11.64
CA ILE A 19 -9.11 8.92 -13.04
C ILE A 19 -10.03 10.08 -13.46
N VAL A 20 -11.32 9.98 -13.17
CA VAL A 20 -12.31 11.04 -13.47
C VAL A 20 -11.95 12.34 -12.77
N VAL A 21 -11.60 12.29 -11.48
CA VAL A 21 -11.21 13.46 -10.69
C VAL A 21 -9.93 14.10 -11.23
N LEU A 22 -8.92 13.32 -11.61
CA LEU A 22 -7.69 13.84 -12.19
C LEU A 22 -7.93 14.53 -13.54
N MET A 23 -8.90 14.07 -14.33
CA MET A 23 -9.26 14.69 -15.61
C MET A 23 -10.16 15.93 -15.43
N ALA A 24 -11.12 15.89 -14.51
CA ALA A 24 -12.16 16.91 -14.37
C ALA A 24 -11.82 18.06 -13.39
N VAL A 25 -10.93 17.83 -12.42
CA VAL A 25 -10.66 18.79 -11.34
C VAL A 25 -9.36 19.56 -11.58
N LYS A 26 -9.41 20.89 -11.39
CA LYS A 26 -8.23 21.77 -11.50
C LYS A 26 -7.09 21.28 -10.57
N PRO A 27 -5.84 21.15 -11.06
CA PRO A 27 -4.71 20.63 -10.28
C PRO A 27 -4.50 21.33 -8.92
N LYS A 28 -4.74 22.64 -8.85
CA LYS A 28 -4.62 23.42 -7.60
C LYS A 28 -5.52 22.93 -6.47
N LYS A 29 -6.72 22.42 -6.77
CA LYS A 29 -7.63 21.89 -5.74
C LYS A 29 -7.14 20.53 -5.22
N ILE A 30 -6.63 19.70 -6.12
CA ILE A 30 -6.07 18.38 -5.79
C ILE A 30 -4.82 18.55 -4.92
N ILE A 31 -3.93 19.47 -5.28
CA ILE A 31 -2.71 19.76 -4.51
C ILE A 31 -3.06 20.27 -3.11
N LYS A 32 -3.98 21.25 -2.97
CA LYS A 32 -4.41 21.73 -1.65
C LYS A 32 -5.01 20.64 -0.76
N PHE A 33 -5.71 19.68 -1.35
CA PHE A 33 -6.24 18.54 -0.61
C PHE A 33 -5.11 17.59 -0.17
N ALA A 34 -4.18 17.27 -1.08
CA ALA A 34 -3.02 16.45 -0.78
C ALA A 34 -2.15 17.07 0.32
N ASP A 35 -1.91 18.38 0.28
CA ASP A 35 -1.13 19.10 1.30
C ASP A 35 -1.77 18.98 2.69
N LYS A 36 -3.10 19.11 2.78
CA LYS A 36 -3.83 18.93 4.06
C LYS A 36 -3.71 17.51 4.60
N MET A 37 -3.76 16.51 3.73
CA MET A 37 -3.57 15.12 4.15
C MET A 37 -2.13 14.92 4.64
N ILE A 38 -1.13 15.32 3.85
CA ILE A 38 0.29 15.07 4.15
C ILE A 38 0.77 15.82 5.40
N ALA A 39 0.15 16.96 5.74
CA ALA A 39 0.53 17.79 6.89
C ALA A 39 0.51 17.07 8.26
N LYS A 40 -0.17 15.92 8.39
CA LYS A 40 -0.27 15.16 9.65
C LYS A 40 0.33 13.75 9.52
N PRO A 41 1.66 13.61 9.40
CA PRO A 41 2.32 12.34 9.06
C PRO A 41 2.12 11.23 10.11
N VAL A 42 2.09 11.58 11.40
CA VAL A 42 1.87 10.61 12.50
C VAL A 42 0.45 10.06 12.44
N TYR A 43 -0.55 10.93 12.30
CA TYR A 43 -1.96 10.53 12.17
C TYR A 43 -2.17 9.63 10.95
N ASN A 44 -1.58 9.99 9.81
CA ASN A 44 -1.67 9.18 8.60
C ASN A 44 -1.01 7.80 8.79
N SER A 45 0.15 7.75 9.44
CA SER A 45 0.84 6.49 9.69
C SER A 45 -0.01 5.54 10.55
N ILE A 46 -0.64 6.06 11.61
CA ILE A 46 -1.57 5.29 12.44
C ILE A 46 -2.80 4.86 11.64
N ALA A 47 -3.40 5.77 10.85
CA ALA A 47 -4.54 5.45 10.00
C ALA A 47 -4.21 4.33 9.00
N PHE A 48 -3.04 4.38 8.36
CA PHE A 48 -2.60 3.33 7.44
C PHE A 48 -2.35 2.00 8.15
N LEU A 49 -1.77 2.00 9.36
CA LEU A 49 -1.63 0.76 10.13
C LEU A 49 -2.98 0.12 10.46
N VAL A 50 -3.96 0.93 10.88
CA VAL A 50 -5.32 0.43 11.16
C VAL A 50 -5.95 -0.14 9.89
N ILE A 51 -5.83 0.56 8.76
CA ILE A 51 -6.34 0.07 7.47
C ILE A 51 -5.66 -1.24 7.09
N ILE A 52 -4.34 -1.35 7.21
CA ILE A 52 -3.58 -2.57 6.92
C ILE A 52 -4.04 -3.72 7.82
N ALA A 53 -4.21 -3.48 9.12
CA ALA A 53 -4.64 -4.50 10.07
C ALA A 53 -6.08 -4.97 9.79
N VAL A 54 -7.01 -4.04 9.53
CA VAL A 54 -8.42 -4.36 9.24
C VAL A 54 -8.53 -5.09 7.91
N LEU A 55 -7.94 -4.56 6.84
CA LEU A 55 -7.97 -5.23 5.52
C LEU A 55 -7.26 -6.57 5.57
N GLY A 56 -6.10 -6.66 6.23
CA GLY A 56 -5.37 -7.92 6.40
C GLY A 56 -6.22 -8.97 7.12
N TRP A 57 -6.86 -8.61 8.23
CA TRP A 57 -7.74 -9.52 8.97
C TRP A 57 -8.95 -9.97 8.14
N LEU A 58 -9.57 -9.06 7.38
CA LEU A 58 -10.69 -9.39 6.49
C LEU A 58 -10.27 -10.32 5.35
N LEU A 59 -9.14 -10.04 4.70
CA LEU A 59 -8.64 -10.85 3.59
C LEU A 59 -8.17 -12.23 4.05
N LEU A 60 -7.57 -12.35 5.23
CA LEU A 60 -7.12 -13.64 5.79
C LEU A 60 -8.25 -14.63 6.09
N LYS A 61 -9.52 -14.18 6.09
CA LYS A 61 -10.68 -15.08 6.22
C LYS A 61 -10.96 -15.88 4.95
N GLU A 62 -10.51 -15.39 3.80
CA GLU A 62 -10.84 -15.94 2.48
C GLU A 62 -9.60 -16.31 1.67
N LEU A 63 -8.47 -15.63 1.92
CA LEU A 63 -7.22 -15.79 1.18
C LEU A 63 -6.09 -16.24 2.11
N SER A 64 -5.19 -17.06 1.58
CA SER A 64 -3.96 -17.40 2.29
C SER A 64 -2.99 -16.22 2.32
N ILE A 65 -2.12 -16.18 3.34
CA ILE A 65 -1.07 -15.16 3.43
C ILE A 65 -0.18 -15.12 2.17
N VAL A 66 0.02 -16.28 1.52
CA VAL A 66 0.78 -16.41 0.27
C VAL A 66 0.06 -15.69 -0.89
N GLN A 67 -1.26 -15.88 -1.02
CA GLN A 67 -2.06 -15.20 -2.04
C GLN A 67 -2.08 -13.68 -1.81
N ILE A 68 -2.24 -13.24 -0.56
CA ILE A 68 -2.22 -11.81 -0.19
C ILE A 68 -0.86 -11.20 -0.54
N MET A 69 0.24 -11.90 -0.25
CA MET A 69 1.59 -11.42 -0.56
C MET A 69 1.83 -11.34 -2.07
N ALA A 70 1.39 -12.35 -2.84
CA ALA A 70 1.49 -12.34 -4.29
C ALA A 70 0.70 -11.18 -4.93
N ALA A 71 -0.52 -10.93 -4.46
CA ALA A 71 -1.34 -9.80 -4.90
C ALA A 71 -0.71 -8.45 -4.51
N SER A 72 -0.11 -8.36 -3.31
CA SER A 72 0.60 -7.16 -2.86
C SER A 72 1.82 -6.87 -3.73
N LEU A 73 2.58 -7.91 -4.09
CA LEU A 73 3.73 -7.78 -5.01
C LEU A 73 3.29 -7.25 -6.37
N PHE A 74 2.22 -7.81 -6.94
CA PHE A 74 1.64 -7.32 -8.18
C PHE A 74 1.25 -5.82 -8.08
N GLY A 75 0.55 -5.45 -7.01
CA GLY A 75 0.17 -4.07 -6.74
C GLY A 75 1.36 -3.11 -6.61
N ILE A 76 2.46 -3.56 -5.99
CA ILE A 76 3.70 -2.77 -5.89
C ILE A 76 4.27 -2.47 -7.28
N PHE A 77 4.34 -3.45 -8.18
CA PHE A 77 4.88 -3.22 -9.52
C PHE A 77 3.99 -2.31 -10.37
N VAL A 78 2.67 -2.44 -10.24
CA VAL A 78 1.72 -1.51 -10.89
C VAL A 78 1.93 -0.09 -10.37
N TYR A 79 2.12 0.09 -9.06
CA TYR A 79 2.40 1.40 -8.48
C TYR A 79 3.79 1.93 -8.88
N ALA A 80 4.81 1.06 -8.91
CA ALA A 80 6.17 1.40 -9.29
C ALA A 80 6.24 1.91 -10.74
N LEU A 81 5.42 1.37 -11.65
CA LEU A 81 5.33 1.85 -13.03
C LEU A 81 5.03 3.35 -13.11
N ALA A 82 4.15 3.85 -12.24
CA ALA A 82 3.84 5.28 -12.17
C ALA A 82 5.01 6.12 -11.62
N LEU A 83 5.79 5.58 -10.69
CA LEU A 83 6.92 6.29 -10.09
C LEU A 83 8.13 6.37 -11.02
N VAL A 84 8.38 5.33 -11.82
CA VAL A 84 9.51 5.28 -12.76
C VAL A 84 9.41 6.37 -13.85
N GLN A 85 8.21 6.87 -14.13
CA GLN A 85 8.00 8.00 -15.05
C GLN A 85 8.60 9.33 -14.52
N TYR A 86 8.96 9.41 -13.24
CA TYR A 86 9.49 10.61 -12.58
C TYR A 86 10.85 10.35 -11.91
N PRO A 87 11.90 10.00 -12.67
CA PRO A 87 13.15 9.47 -12.11
C PRO A 87 13.91 10.46 -11.24
N LYS A 88 13.90 11.76 -11.57
CA LYS A 88 14.58 12.80 -10.78
C LYS A 88 13.93 13.01 -9.41
N GLN A 89 12.60 12.97 -9.36
CA GLN A 89 11.83 13.10 -8.12
C GLN A 89 12.04 11.85 -7.26
N LEU A 90 12.03 10.68 -7.90
CA LEU A 90 12.26 9.41 -7.24
C LEU A 90 13.67 9.33 -6.61
N ASP A 91 14.72 9.74 -7.32
CA ASP A 91 16.10 9.83 -6.78
C ASP A 91 16.16 10.75 -5.54
N ARG A 92 15.50 11.91 -5.59
CA ARG A 92 15.44 12.83 -4.45
C ARG A 92 14.75 12.18 -3.25
N VAL A 93 13.62 11.50 -3.46
CA VAL A 93 12.88 10.79 -2.40
C VAL A 93 13.75 9.70 -1.79
N TYR A 94 14.42 8.88 -2.60
CA TYR A 94 15.31 7.83 -2.09
C TYR A 94 16.47 8.38 -1.26
N LYS A 95 17.12 9.46 -1.71
CA LYS A 95 18.19 10.11 -0.94
C LYS A 95 17.69 10.61 0.43
N VAL A 96 16.48 11.14 0.51
CA VAL A 96 15.88 11.58 1.78
C VAL A 96 15.58 10.40 2.69
N ILE A 97 15.03 9.32 2.14
CA ILE A 97 14.74 8.07 2.85
C ILE A 97 16.02 7.46 3.43
N LEU A 98 17.06 7.31 2.62
CA LEU A 98 18.33 6.69 3.03
C LEU A 98 19.05 7.50 4.13
N LYS A 99 18.90 8.82 4.14
CA LYS A 99 19.40 9.66 5.24
C LYS A 99 18.58 9.57 6.52
N ASN A 100 17.31 9.15 6.42
CA ASN A 100 16.36 9.13 7.54
C ASN A 100 15.70 7.76 7.72
N GLN A 101 16.47 6.68 7.60
CA GLN A 101 15.97 5.29 7.69
C GLN A 101 15.16 5.01 8.96
N LYS A 102 15.52 5.67 10.08
CA LYS A 102 14.79 5.60 11.34
C LYS A 102 13.33 6.03 11.25
N LYS A 103 12.89 6.74 10.21
CA LYS A 103 11.48 7.09 10.01
C LYS A 103 10.68 5.96 9.34
N MET A 104 11.35 5.01 8.70
CA MET A 104 10.74 3.89 7.98
C MET A 104 10.71 2.57 8.76
N TRP A 105 11.30 2.55 9.96
CA TRP A 105 11.41 1.35 10.80
C TRP A 105 10.09 0.57 10.94
N LEU A 106 8.98 1.30 11.08
CA LEU A 106 7.66 0.71 11.25
C LEU A 106 7.17 0.01 9.99
N SER A 107 7.43 0.59 8.81
CA SER A 107 7.12 -0.05 7.54
C SER A 107 7.99 -1.30 7.32
N TRP A 108 9.27 -1.22 7.66
CA TRP A 108 10.17 -2.36 7.58
C TRP A 108 9.76 -3.49 8.53
N LEU A 109 9.30 -3.17 9.73
CA LEU A 109 8.80 -4.14 10.69
C LEU A 109 7.57 -4.88 10.14
N VAL A 110 6.61 -4.16 9.56
CA VAL A 110 5.41 -4.77 8.92
C VAL A 110 5.84 -5.72 7.80
N TRP A 111 6.72 -5.29 6.91
CA TRP A 111 7.22 -6.13 5.82
C TRP A 111 7.99 -7.35 6.31
N LEU A 112 8.81 -7.20 7.35
CA LEU A 112 9.57 -8.29 7.94
C LEU A 112 8.64 -9.35 8.54
N VAL A 113 7.61 -8.94 9.30
CA VAL A 113 6.62 -9.86 9.87
C VAL A 113 5.88 -10.62 8.77
N LEU A 114 5.42 -9.94 7.71
CA LEU A 114 4.75 -10.58 6.58
C LEU A 114 5.67 -11.56 5.84
N ALA A 115 6.92 -11.17 5.60
CA ALA A 115 7.89 -12.03 4.92
C ALA A 115 8.19 -13.31 5.71
N VAL A 116 8.46 -13.18 7.02
CA VAL A 116 8.69 -14.34 7.90
C VAL A 116 7.47 -15.24 7.94
N TRP A 117 6.25 -14.67 7.98
CA TRP A 117 5.02 -15.47 7.98
C TRP A 117 4.86 -16.26 6.68
N VAL A 118 5.03 -15.62 5.52
CA VAL A 118 4.95 -16.31 4.21
C VAL A 118 5.97 -17.44 4.12
N LEU A 119 7.23 -17.17 4.49
CA LEU A 119 8.28 -18.19 4.50
C LEU A 119 7.91 -19.36 5.42
N LYS A 120 7.41 -19.06 6.62
CA LYS A 120 6.94 -20.09 7.56
C LYS A 120 5.84 -20.94 6.93
N THR A 121 4.83 -20.31 6.32
CA THR A 121 3.70 -21.03 5.72
C THR A 121 4.15 -21.91 4.56
N VAL A 122 5.01 -21.41 3.67
CA VAL A 122 5.46 -22.14 2.47
C VAL A 122 6.42 -23.28 2.80
N PHE A 123 7.32 -23.10 3.76
CA PHE A 123 8.36 -24.10 4.05
C PHE A 123 8.02 -25.03 5.23
N PHE A 124 7.14 -24.62 6.16
CA PHE A 124 6.90 -25.37 7.40
C PHE A 124 5.44 -25.80 7.61
N CYS A 125 4.48 -25.34 6.80
CA CYS A 125 3.08 -25.80 6.87
C CYS A 125 2.64 -26.66 5.67
N THR A 126 3.32 -26.55 4.53
CA THR A 126 3.06 -27.35 3.32
C THR A 126 3.90 -28.65 3.24
N GLY A 127 4.59 -29.01 4.32
CA GLY A 127 5.39 -30.24 4.45
C GLY A 127 4.76 -31.30 5.35
N ALA A 128 3.44 -31.53 5.23
CA ALA A 128 2.73 -32.66 5.84
C ALA A 128 1.86 -33.34 4.77
#